data_AF-A0A9E1XL18-F1
#
_entry.id   AF-A0A9E1XL18-F1
#
_cell.length_a   1.000
_cell.length_b   1.000
_cell.length_c   1.000
_cell.angle_alpha   90.00
_cell.angle_beta   90.00
_cell.angle_gamma   90.00
#
_symmetry.space_group_name_H-M   'P 1'
#
loop_
_entity.id
_entity.type
_entity.pdbx_description
1 polymer ?
#
loop_
_entity_poly.entity_id
_entity_poly.type
_entity_poly.pdbx_seq_one_letter_code
_entity_poly.pdbx_strand_id
1 'polypeptide(L)'
;MRRAAAFVSGAMMVRQSPMILGASILLGAGLVAFNVYPGAAAHLALFVAILSAPFVAALMLGSFAYRFWIWRDLHRAIESLRRLVLPASVLAVCAILAVSGLPRRVAFWASLRSFRSARESLQRSGDTGGRLKLNRRIGAWKVDRYAIDPRGGVFFRTGAGFPLGPDGMHYGFAYRPNPEGSPFGRAGYRLSRMSAHWYS
;
A
#
# COMPACT_ATOMS: atom_id res chain seq x y z
N MET A 1 29.67 -38.89 -19.91
CA MET A 1 28.68 -37.84 -20.28
C MET A 1 27.83 -37.30 -19.11
N ARG A 2 27.63 -38.00 -17.99
CA ARG A 2 26.82 -37.50 -16.84
C ARG A 2 27.40 -36.30 -16.06
N ARG A 3 28.71 -36.02 -16.14
CA ARG A 3 29.33 -34.90 -15.40
C ARG A 3 29.11 -33.52 -16.06
N ALA A 4 28.87 -33.47 -17.37
CA ALA A 4 28.66 -32.21 -18.08
C ALA A 4 27.27 -31.58 -17.80
N ALA A 5 26.23 -32.42 -17.66
CA ALA A 5 24.87 -31.95 -17.38
C ALA A 5 24.72 -31.31 -15.97
N ALA A 6 25.44 -31.83 -14.97
CA ALA A 6 25.43 -31.27 -13.62
C ALA A 6 26.08 -29.89 -13.53
N PHE A 7 27.11 -29.64 -14.35
CA PHE A 7 27.82 -28.35 -14.37
C PHE A 7 27.00 -27.25 -15.06
N VAL A 8 26.30 -27.59 -16.15
CA VAL A 8 25.38 -26.66 -16.82
C VAL A 8 24.17 -26.35 -15.95
N SER A 9 23.62 -27.34 -15.23
CA SER A 9 22.52 -27.11 -14.28
C SER A 9 22.94 -26.24 -13.09
N GLY A 10 24.18 -26.38 -12.59
CA GLY A 10 24.72 -25.51 -11.54
C GLY A 10 24.92 -24.06 -11.99
N ALA A 11 25.46 -23.84 -13.19
CA ALA A 11 25.70 -22.51 -13.74
C ALA A 11 24.41 -21.76 -14.10
N MET A 12 23.37 -22.46 -14.59
CA MET A 12 22.04 -21.88 -14.82
C MET A 12 21.29 -21.59 -13.51
N MET A 13 21.45 -22.42 -12.47
CA MET A 13 20.80 -22.24 -11.16
C MET A 13 21.41 -21.12 -10.31
N VAL A 14 22.70 -20.83 -10.42
CA VAL A 14 23.33 -19.70 -9.70
C VAL A 14 22.85 -18.34 -10.22
N ARG A 15 22.50 -18.25 -11.52
CA ARG A 15 21.94 -17.01 -12.12
C ARG A 15 20.50 -16.70 -11.67
N GLN A 16 19.72 -17.69 -11.25
CA GLN A 16 18.30 -17.47 -10.89
C GLN A 16 18.11 -16.83 -9.51
N SER A 17 18.98 -17.12 -8.54
CA SER A 17 18.91 -16.55 -7.18
C SER A 17 18.97 -15.01 -7.11
N PRO A 18 19.92 -14.32 -7.78
CA PRO A 18 19.94 -12.86 -7.76
C PRO A 18 18.79 -12.24 -8.55
N MET A 19 18.29 -12.91 -9.59
CA MET A 19 17.11 -12.43 -10.34
C MET A 19 15.84 -12.49 -9.49
N ILE A 20 15.61 -13.59 -8.76
CA ILE A 20 14.45 -13.74 -7.87
C ILE A 20 14.52 -12.74 -6.70
N LEU A 21 15.71 -12.54 -6.12
CA LEU A 21 15.91 -11.54 -5.08
C LEU A 21 15.68 -10.12 -5.60
N GLY A 22 16.24 -9.79 -6.77
CA GLY A 22 16.05 -8.48 -7.42
C GLY A 22 14.58 -8.21 -7.74
N ALA A 23 13.87 -9.19 -8.29
CA ALA A 23 12.44 -9.09 -8.55
C ALA A 23 11.63 -8.89 -7.26
N SER A 24 11.97 -9.60 -6.17
CA SER A 24 11.31 -9.47 -4.87
C SER A 24 11.55 -8.09 -4.25
N ILE A 25 12.75 -7.55 -4.36
CA ILE A 25 13.08 -6.19 -3.90
C ILE A 25 12.30 -5.14 -4.70
N LEU A 26 12.28 -5.25 -6.03
CA LEU A 26 11.54 -4.32 -6.89
C LEU A 26 10.04 -4.35 -6.59
N LEU A 27 9.49 -5.56 -6.42
CA LEU A 27 8.07 -5.75 -6.12
C LEU A 27 7.72 -5.23 -4.72
N GLY A 28 8.57 -5.50 -3.72
CA GLY A 28 8.44 -4.96 -2.37
C GLY A 28 8.56 -3.43 -2.32
N ALA A 29 9.52 -2.85 -3.04
CA ALA A 29 9.69 -1.41 -3.14
C ALA A 29 8.48 -0.75 -3.82
N GLY A 30 7.95 -1.36 -4.89
CA GLY A 30 6.72 -0.92 -5.54
C GLY A 30 5.52 -0.96 -4.59
N LEU A 31 5.37 -2.03 -3.82
CA LEU A 31 4.29 -2.18 -2.83
C LEU A 31 4.37 -1.10 -1.73
N VAL A 32 5.58 -0.82 -1.23
CA VAL A 32 5.83 0.23 -0.23
C VAL A 32 5.55 1.61 -0.81
N ALA A 33 6.02 1.91 -2.02
CA ALA A 33 5.79 3.18 -2.70
C ALA A 33 4.29 3.42 -2.96
N PHE A 34 3.56 2.37 -3.34
CA PHE A 34 2.12 2.46 -3.59
C PHE A 34 1.32 2.75 -2.31
N ASN A 35 1.75 2.24 -1.17
CA ASN A 35 1.09 2.46 0.12
C ASN A 35 1.25 3.91 0.67
N VAL A 36 2.16 4.69 0.10
CA VAL A 36 2.33 6.12 0.44
C VAL A 36 1.08 6.93 0.07
N TYR A 37 0.33 6.54 -0.96
CA TYR A 37 -0.91 7.22 -1.34
C TYR A 37 -2.10 6.71 -0.51
N PRO A 38 -2.81 7.58 0.24
CA PRO A 38 -4.00 7.17 0.96
C PRO A 38 -5.09 6.73 -0.04
N GLY A 39 -5.67 5.56 0.21
CA GLY A 39 -6.65 4.90 -0.68
C GLY A 39 -6.09 4.03 -1.78
N ALA A 40 -4.85 4.25 -2.22
CA ALA A 40 -4.21 3.43 -3.23
C ALA A 40 -4.08 1.97 -2.74
N ALA A 41 -3.56 1.77 -1.52
CA ALA A 41 -3.47 0.44 -0.91
C ALA A 41 -4.82 -0.28 -0.81
N ALA A 42 -5.94 0.43 -0.61
CA ALA A 42 -7.27 -0.18 -0.58
C ALA A 42 -7.70 -0.66 -1.96
N HIS A 43 -7.48 0.14 -3.01
CA HIS A 43 -7.77 -0.26 -4.39
C HIS A 43 -6.87 -1.39 -4.88
N LEU A 44 -5.58 -1.37 -4.54
CA LEU A 44 -4.64 -2.44 -4.90
C LEU A 44 -4.91 -3.70 -4.10
N ALA A 45 -5.21 -3.62 -2.80
CA ALA A 45 -5.58 -4.80 -2.01
C ALA A 45 -6.86 -5.45 -2.55
N LEU A 46 -7.85 -4.64 -2.95
CA LEU A 46 -9.10 -5.15 -3.53
C LEU A 46 -8.85 -5.75 -4.92
N PHE A 47 -8.04 -5.10 -5.76
CA PHE A 47 -7.64 -5.61 -7.08
C PHE A 47 -6.81 -6.89 -6.99
N VAL A 48 -5.81 -6.93 -6.12
CA VAL A 48 -4.99 -8.11 -5.83
C VAL A 48 -5.84 -9.21 -5.22
N ALA A 49 -6.76 -8.93 -4.30
CA ALA A 49 -7.67 -9.93 -3.75
C ALA A 49 -8.55 -10.56 -4.84
N ILE A 50 -9.12 -9.74 -5.74
CA ILE A 50 -9.92 -10.24 -6.87
C ILE A 50 -9.08 -11.09 -7.83
N LEU A 51 -7.90 -10.64 -8.22
CA LEU A 51 -7.03 -11.36 -9.17
C LEU A 51 -6.35 -12.58 -8.56
N SER A 52 -6.05 -12.56 -7.25
CA SER A 52 -5.40 -13.67 -6.57
C SER A 52 -6.38 -14.73 -6.09
N ALA A 53 -7.67 -14.43 -5.93
CA ALA A 53 -8.70 -15.40 -5.57
C ALA A 53 -8.66 -16.70 -6.39
N PRO A 54 -8.59 -16.68 -7.75
CA PRO A 54 -8.50 -17.91 -8.53
C PRO A 54 -7.17 -18.67 -8.31
N PHE A 55 -6.07 -17.95 -8.10
CA PHE A 55 -4.76 -18.57 -7.83
C PHE A 55 -4.68 -19.18 -6.43
N VAL A 56 -5.27 -18.52 -5.42
CA VAL A 56 -5.36 -19.06 -4.06
C VAL A 56 -6.25 -20.30 -4.06
N ALA A 57 -7.37 -20.30 -4.79
CA ALA A 57 -8.19 -21.48 -4.97
C ALA A 57 -7.42 -22.62 -5.65
N ALA A 58 -6.70 -22.33 -6.74
CA ALA A 58 -5.86 -23.30 -7.44
C ALA A 58 -4.71 -23.83 -6.57
N LEU A 59 -4.10 -22.99 -5.73
CA LEU A 59 -3.06 -23.40 -4.76
C LEU A 59 -3.65 -24.23 -3.63
N MET A 60 -4.85 -23.92 -3.13
CA MET A 60 -5.55 -24.74 -2.13
C MET A 60 -5.85 -26.14 -2.71
N LEU A 61 -6.39 -26.21 -3.93
CA LEU A 61 -6.62 -27.46 -4.68
C LEU A 61 -5.32 -28.23 -4.95
N GLY A 62 -4.27 -27.52 -5.40
CA GLY A 62 -2.95 -28.11 -5.67
C GLY A 62 -2.21 -28.55 -4.41
N SER A 63 -2.41 -27.88 -3.27
CA SER A 63 -1.78 -28.23 -1.98
C SER A 63 -2.27 -29.57 -1.44
N PHE A 64 -3.51 -29.96 -1.77
CA PHE A 64 -4.08 -31.26 -1.43
C PHE A 64 -3.42 -32.38 -2.24
N ALA A 65 -3.24 -32.16 -3.56
CA ALA A 65 -2.51 -33.10 -4.43
C ALA A 65 -1.02 -33.18 -4.10
N TYR A 66 -0.40 -32.05 -3.73
CA TYR A 66 1.01 -31.95 -3.38
C TYR A 66 1.33 -32.62 -2.03
N ARG A 67 0.46 -32.47 -1.01
CA ARG A 67 0.62 -33.15 0.29
C ARG A 67 0.59 -34.67 0.17
N PHE A 68 -0.17 -35.21 -0.79
CA PHE A 68 -0.21 -36.64 -1.08
C PHE A 68 1.07 -37.15 -1.76
N TRP A 69 1.73 -36.29 -2.57
CA TRP A 69 2.94 -36.66 -3.31
C TRP A 69 4.24 -36.44 -2.51
N ILE A 70 4.26 -35.47 -1.60
CA ILE A 70 5.48 -35.04 -0.87
C ILE A 70 5.84 -35.90 0.34
N TRP A 71 4.91 -36.72 0.85
CA TRP A 71 5.21 -37.72 1.88
C TRP A 71 6.26 -38.74 1.39
N ARG A 72 6.48 -38.84 0.07
CA ARG A 72 7.43 -39.76 -0.56
C ARG A 72 8.85 -39.22 -0.73
N ASP A 73 9.09 -37.91 -0.69
CA ASP A 73 10.36 -37.32 -1.15
C ASP A 73 10.95 -36.23 -0.21
N LEU A 74 10.74 -36.41 1.09
CA LEU A 74 11.05 -35.44 2.14
C LEU A 74 12.55 -35.19 2.37
N HIS A 75 13.45 -35.94 1.74
CA HIS A 75 14.88 -35.88 2.04
C HIS A 75 15.69 -34.88 1.16
N ARG A 76 15.14 -34.32 0.08
CA ARG A 76 15.86 -33.37 -0.80
C ARG A 76 15.48 -31.89 -0.61
N ALA A 77 14.46 -31.56 0.20
CA ALA A 77 13.84 -30.22 0.23
C ALA A 77 14.57 -29.18 1.11
N ILE A 78 15.45 -29.61 2.01
CA ILE A 78 16.02 -28.73 3.06
C ILE A 78 17.02 -27.71 2.47
N GLU A 79 17.80 -28.09 1.45
CA GLU A 79 18.76 -27.21 0.77
C GLU A 79 18.05 -26.11 -0.06
N SER A 80 16.89 -26.44 -0.64
CA SER A 80 16.07 -25.54 -1.46
C SER A 80 15.27 -24.55 -0.61
N LEU A 81 14.83 -24.95 0.58
CA LEU A 81 14.10 -24.09 1.52
C LEU A 81 14.93 -22.89 1.96
N ARG A 82 16.22 -23.07 2.30
CA ARG A 82 17.12 -21.96 2.68
C ARG A 82 17.21 -20.86 1.62
N ARG A 83 17.11 -21.21 0.33
CA ARG A 83 17.19 -20.24 -0.78
C ARG A 83 15.91 -19.42 -0.95
N LEU A 84 14.77 -19.93 -0.47
CA LEU A 84 13.48 -19.23 -0.50
C LEU A 84 13.19 -18.42 0.76
N VAL A 85 13.91 -18.67 1.86
CA VAL A 85 13.75 -17.93 3.12
C VAL A 85 14.07 -16.45 2.94
N LEU A 86 15.14 -16.09 2.22
CA LEU A 86 15.55 -14.69 2.07
C LEU A 86 14.55 -13.87 1.22
N PRO A 87 14.11 -14.32 0.03
CA PRO A 87 13.06 -13.60 -0.72
C PRO A 87 11.72 -13.55 0.03
N ALA A 88 11.33 -14.66 0.69
CA ALA A 88 10.09 -14.70 1.46
C ALA A 88 10.13 -13.75 2.68
N SER A 89 11.27 -13.63 3.35
CA SER A 89 11.43 -12.71 4.47
C SER A 89 11.40 -11.25 4.02
N VAL A 90 12.01 -10.91 2.87
CA VAL A 90 11.90 -9.57 2.28
C VAL A 90 10.45 -9.22 1.96
N LEU A 91 9.71 -10.13 1.32
CA LEU A 91 8.28 -9.92 1.04
C LEU A 91 7.45 -9.78 2.31
N ALA A 92 7.71 -10.61 3.33
CA ALA A 92 7.03 -10.53 4.62
C ALA A 92 7.29 -9.20 5.32
N VAL A 93 8.54 -8.72 5.33
CA VAL A 93 8.90 -7.40 5.88
C VAL A 93 8.20 -6.28 5.10
N CYS A 94 8.21 -6.32 3.77
CA CYS A 94 7.49 -5.35 2.94
C CYS A 94 5.98 -5.36 3.22
N ALA A 95 5.38 -6.54 3.40
CA ALA A 95 3.96 -6.68 3.75
C ALA A 95 3.66 -6.10 5.14
N ILE A 96 4.50 -6.37 6.15
CA ILE A 96 4.37 -5.79 7.50
C ILE A 96 4.49 -4.27 7.46
N LEU A 97 5.47 -3.74 6.70
CA LEU A 97 5.62 -2.30 6.49
C LEU A 97 4.40 -1.71 5.77
N ALA A 98 3.80 -2.43 4.83
CA ALA A 98 2.60 -1.99 4.15
C ALA A 98 1.38 -1.93 5.10
N VAL A 99 1.14 -2.99 5.88
CA VAL A 99 -0.01 -3.07 6.78
C VAL A 99 0.11 -2.09 7.95
N SER A 100 1.31 -1.86 8.47
CA SER A 100 1.55 -0.94 9.59
C SER A 100 1.34 0.55 9.24
N GLY A 101 1.27 0.90 7.95
CA GLY A 101 1.13 2.29 7.50
C GLY A 101 2.35 3.17 7.78
N LEU A 102 3.48 2.60 8.20
CA LEU A 102 4.72 3.31 8.49
C LEU A 102 5.25 4.13 7.30
N PRO A 103 5.31 3.59 6.05
CA PRO A 103 5.80 4.36 4.91
C PRO A 103 4.98 5.63 4.67
N ARG A 104 3.66 5.54 4.82
CA ARG A 104 2.75 6.69 4.70
C ARG A 104 3.01 7.74 5.77
N ARG A 105 3.19 7.31 7.03
CA ARG A 105 3.53 8.21 8.14
C ARG A 105 4.85 8.93 7.92
N VAL A 106 5.89 8.22 7.50
CA VAL A 106 7.23 8.79 7.23
C VAL A 106 7.15 9.81 6.08
N ALA A 107 6.52 9.44 4.96
CA ALA A 107 6.31 10.36 3.86
C ALA A 107 5.52 11.60 4.30
N PHE A 108 4.54 11.43 5.19
CA PHE A 108 3.66 12.52 5.63
C PHE A 108 4.44 13.47 6.53
N TRP A 109 5.24 12.91 7.44
CA TRP A 109 6.11 13.66 8.31
C TRP A 109 7.12 14.51 7.51
N ALA A 110 7.72 13.95 6.45
CA ALA A 110 8.59 14.69 5.54
C ALA A 110 7.89 15.85 4.82
N SER A 111 6.59 15.72 4.52
CA SER A 111 5.79 16.77 3.87
C SER A 111 4.98 17.64 4.83
N LEU A 112 5.10 17.44 6.14
CA LEU A 112 4.24 18.06 7.15
C LEU A 112 4.32 19.59 7.13
N ARG A 113 5.52 20.14 6.85
CA ARG A 113 5.74 21.59 6.72
C ARG A 113 4.93 22.17 5.56
N SER A 114 4.90 21.49 4.43
CA SER A 114 4.13 21.92 3.24
C SER A 114 2.62 21.92 3.51
N PHE A 115 2.10 20.92 4.23
CA PHE A 115 0.69 20.88 4.61
C PHE A 115 0.31 21.97 5.61
N ARG A 116 1.17 22.27 6.59
CA ARG A 116 0.95 23.37 7.54
C ARG A 116 0.92 24.72 6.83
N SER A 117 1.92 24.97 5.96
CA SER A 117 1.99 26.20 5.16
C SER A 117 0.79 26.35 4.22
N ALA A 118 0.38 25.27 3.55
CA ALA A 118 -0.80 25.29 2.68
C ALA A 118 -2.09 25.59 3.46
N ARG A 119 -2.28 24.97 4.63
CA ARG A 119 -3.42 25.26 5.52
C ARG A 119 -3.47 26.75 5.90
N GLU A 120 -2.36 27.29 6.37
CA GLU A 120 -2.30 28.69 6.83
C GLU A 120 -2.54 29.67 5.68
N SER A 121 -2.01 29.38 4.49
CA SER A 121 -2.26 30.18 3.29
C SER A 121 -3.73 30.16 2.88
N LEU A 122 -4.38 28.99 2.91
CA LEU A 122 -5.78 28.81 2.50
C LEU A 122 -6.78 29.33 3.52
N GLN A 123 -6.42 29.30 4.81
CA GLN A 123 -7.23 29.94 5.86
C GLN A 123 -7.20 31.46 5.73
N ARG A 124 -6.05 32.04 5.39
CA ARG A 124 -5.91 33.49 5.16
C ARG A 124 -6.65 34.00 3.93
N SER A 125 -6.81 33.18 2.90
CA SER A 125 -7.56 33.57 1.69
C SER A 125 -9.08 33.62 1.91
N GLY A 126 -9.59 33.26 3.10
CA GLY A 126 -11.01 33.40 3.44
C GLY A 126 -11.95 32.43 2.73
N ASP A 127 -11.41 31.50 1.94
CA ASP A 127 -12.17 30.58 1.09
C ASP A 127 -12.58 29.33 1.89
N THR A 128 -13.37 29.56 2.93
CA THR A 128 -13.69 28.61 4.00
C THR A 128 -15.05 27.92 3.84
N GLY A 129 -15.89 28.39 2.90
CA GLY A 129 -17.31 28.00 2.81
C GLY A 129 -17.64 26.84 1.87
N GLY A 130 -16.68 26.28 1.13
CA GLY A 130 -16.98 25.29 0.10
C GLY A 130 -15.79 24.43 -0.31
N ARG A 131 -16.08 23.28 -0.93
CA ARG A 131 -15.09 22.34 -1.47
C ARG A 131 -14.25 23.01 -2.57
N LEU A 132 -13.17 23.70 -2.19
CA LEU A 132 -12.25 24.35 -3.12
C LEU A 132 -11.52 23.31 -3.96
N LYS A 133 -11.55 23.46 -5.28
CA LYS A 133 -10.73 22.66 -6.20
C LYS A 133 -9.30 23.21 -6.17
N LEU A 134 -8.37 22.42 -5.63
CA LEU A 134 -6.98 22.84 -5.47
C LEU A 134 -6.10 22.34 -6.62
N ASN A 135 -6.30 21.09 -7.06
CA ASN A 135 -5.57 20.42 -8.15
C ASN A 135 -4.06 20.70 -8.20
N ARG A 136 -3.40 20.81 -7.05
CA ARG A 136 -1.97 21.15 -6.94
C ARG A 136 -1.21 20.12 -6.10
N ARG A 137 0.11 20.10 -6.27
CA ARG A 137 0.98 19.26 -5.46
C ARG A 137 1.27 19.94 -4.11
N ILE A 138 1.10 19.19 -3.01
CA ILE A 138 1.48 19.59 -1.65
C ILE A 138 2.39 18.48 -1.11
N GLY A 139 3.69 18.79 -1.01
CA GLY A 139 4.72 17.80 -0.67
C GLY A 139 4.76 16.65 -1.68
N ALA A 140 4.68 15.41 -1.20
CA ALA A 140 4.69 14.24 -2.05
C ALA A 140 3.36 13.98 -2.79
N TRP A 141 2.25 14.60 -2.38
CA TRP A 141 0.91 14.27 -2.88
C TRP A 141 0.32 15.32 -3.81
N LYS A 142 -0.49 14.87 -4.77
CA LYS A 142 -1.42 15.73 -5.50
C LYS A 142 -2.71 15.85 -4.68
N VAL A 143 -3.07 17.08 -4.33
CA VAL A 143 -4.31 17.42 -3.61
C VAL A 143 -5.29 17.99 -4.62
N ASP A 144 -6.43 17.33 -4.78
CA ASP A 144 -7.45 17.71 -5.74
C ASP A 144 -8.46 18.67 -5.13
N ARG A 145 -8.82 18.48 -3.85
CA ARG A 145 -9.73 19.39 -3.14
C ARG A 145 -9.28 19.73 -1.72
N TYR A 146 -9.74 20.88 -1.28
CA TYR A 146 -9.63 21.38 0.08
C TYR A 146 -11.01 21.72 0.62
N ALA A 147 -11.26 21.45 1.90
CA ALA A 147 -12.49 21.83 2.55
C ALA A 147 -12.27 22.05 4.05
N ILE A 148 -13.07 22.94 4.63
CA ILE A 148 -13.16 23.13 6.08
C ILE A 148 -14.59 22.75 6.50
N ASP A 149 -14.71 21.88 7.50
CA ASP A 149 -15.99 21.60 8.16
C ASP A 149 -16.37 22.82 9.01
N PRO A 150 -17.65 23.24 9.06
CA PRO A 150 -18.16 24.20 10.04
C PRO A 150 -17.64 24.04 11.47
N ARG A 151 -17.25 22.82 11.87
CA ARG A 151 -16.71 22.49 13.20
C ARG A 151 -15.20 22.64 13.33
N GLY A 152 -14.53 23.17 12.30
CA GLY A 152 -13.11 23.53 12.31
C GLY A 152 -12.15 22.44 11.80
N GLY A 153 -12.67 21.27 11.40
CA GLY A 153 -11.86 20.23 10.79
C GLY A 153 -11.40 20.62 9.38
N VAL A 154 -10.12 20.45 9.06
CA VAL A 154 -9.57 20.81 7.75
C VAL A 154 -9.21 19.55 6.98
N PHE A 155 -9.67 19.44 5.74
CA PHE A 155 -9.53 18.24 4.92
C PHE A 155 -8.85 18.55 3.58
N PHE A 156 -7.84 17.77 3.25
CA PHE A 156 -7.12 17.76 1.98
C PHE A 156 -7.41 16.45 1.27
N ARG A 157 -8.19 16.49 0.20
CA ARG A 157 -8.48 15.31 -0.62
C ARG A 157 -7.32 15.08 -1.59
N THR A 158 -6.88 13.84 -1.71
CA THR A 158 -5.83 13.42 -2.66
C THR A 158 -6.37 12.56 -3.80
N GLY A 159 -7.58 12.04 -3.65
CA GLY A 159 -8.23 11.25 -4.68
C GLY A 159 -9.64 10.84 -4.29
N ALA A 160 -10.42 10.46 -5.30
CA ALA A 160 -11.68 9.76 -5.15
C ALA A 160 -11.50 8.33 -5.68
N GLY A 161 -11.98 7.36 -4.92
CA GLY A 161 -12.07 5.97 -5.33
C GLY A 161 -13.30 5.70 -6.18
N PHE A 162 -13.51 4.41 -6.48
CA PHE A 162 -14.74 3.96 -7.13
C PHE A 162 -15.97 4.44 -6.34
N PRO A 163 -17.05 4.86 -7.03
CA PRO A 163 -18.31 5.26 -6.41
C PRO A 163 -19.05 4.02 -5.89
N LEU A 164 -18.52 3.40 -4.84
CA LEU A 164 -19.19 2.35 -4.09
C LEU A 164 -20.03 3.05 -3.01
N GLY A 165 -21.32 3.24 -3.29
CA GLY A 165 -22.29 3.91 -2.41
C GLY A 165 -22.60 5.36 -2.81
N PRO A 166 -23.56 6.00 -2.10
CA PRO A 166 -24.17 7.26 -2.52
C PRO A 166 -23.22 8.46 -2.58
N ASP A 167 -22.12 8.44 -1.81
CA ASP A 167 -21.17 9.56 -1.71
C ASP A 167 -19.79 9.27 -2.36
N GLY A 168 -19.57 8.03 -2.82
CA GLY A 168 -18.27 7.57 -3.30
C GLY A 168 -17.17 7.55 -2.23
N MET A 169 -16.09 6.82 -2.50
CA MET A 169 -14.95 6.78 -1.57
C MET A 169 -14.02 7.98 -1.81
N HIS A 170 -13.62 8.65 -0.75
CA HIS A 170 -12.66 9.76 -0.80
C HIS A 170 -11.50 9.50 0.14
N TYR A 171 -10.30 9.91 -0.28
CA TYR A 171 -9.08 9.71 0.48
C TYR A 171 -8.30 11.01 0.59
N GLY A 172 -7.53 11.13 1.66
CA GLY A 172 -6.76 12.34 1.87
C GLY A 172 -6.10 12.42 3.23
N PHE A 173 -5.92 13.65 3.70
CA PHE A 173 -5.40 13.98 5.01
C PHE A 173 -6.33 14.98 5.70
N ALA A 174 -6.46 14.86 7.02
CA ALA A 174 -7.27 15.75 7.82
C ALA A 174 -6.47 16.31 9.01
N TYR A 175 -6.67 17.58 9.31
CA TYR A 175 -6.20 18.23 10.53
C TYR A 175 -7.37 18.46 11.47
N ARG A 176 -7.31 17.90 12.67
CA ARG A 176 -8.39 17.91 13.68
C ARG A 176 -9.75 17.52 13.08
N PRO A 177 -9.87 16.32 12.47
CA PRO A 177 -11.14 15.84 11.94
C PRO A 177 -12.18 15.69 13.06
N ASN A 178 -13.45 15.86 12.73
CA ASN A 178 -14.56 15.77 13.67
C ASN A 178 -15.43 14.53 13.39
N PRO A 179 -15.65 13.62 14.36
CA PRO A 179 -16.19 12.28 14.10
C PRO A 179 -17.59 12.23 13.47
N GLU A 180 -18.39 13.29 13.55
CA GLU A 180 -19.78 13.24 13.12
C GLU A 180 -20.03 13.54 11.63
N GLY A 181 -18.98 13.71 10.82
CA GLY A 181 -19.14 13.78 9.37
C GLY A 181 -17.93 14.30 8.60
N SER A 182 -17.99 14.19 7.27
CA SER A 182 -16.98 14.77 6.39
C SER A 182 -17.60 15.84 5.48
N PRO A 183 -16.84 16.87 5.08
CA PRO A 183 -17.32 17.81 4.07
C PRO A 183 -17.47 17.15 2.69
N PHE A 184 -17.01 15.90 2.51
CA PHE A 184 -17.00 15.18 1.23
C PHE A 184 -18.11 14.14 1.07
N GLY A 185 -18.97 13.94 2.07
CA GLY A 185 -20.07 12.97 2.01
C GLY A 185 -20.71 12.75 3.38
N ARG A 186 -21.90 12.16 3.40
CA ARG A 186 -22.64 11.78 4.61
C ARG A 186 -22.17 10.43 5.17
N ALA A 187 -21.50 9.62 4.37
CA ALA A 187 -20.83 8.42 4.86
C ALA A 187 -19.75 8.76 5.91
N GLY A 188 -19.73 7.99 7.01
CA GLY A 188 -18.66 8.06 7.99
C GLY A 188 -17.28 7.75 7.38
N TYR A 189 -16.22 8.17 8.04
CA TYR A 189 -14.85 8.03 7.53
C TYR A 189 -13.97 7.27 8.53
N ARG A 190 -12.96 6.56 8.00
CA ARG A 190 -11.95 5.88 8.83
C ARG A 190 -10.76 6.80 9.02
N LEU A 191 -10.31 6.94 10.26
CA LEU A 191 -9.14 7.73 10.61
C LEU A 191 -7.96 6.84 10.95
N SER A 192 -6.82 7.10 10.32
CA SER A 192 -5.53 6.61 10.78
C SER A 192 -4.66 7.78 11.23
N ARG A 193 -4.20 7.73 12.48
CA ARG A 193 -3.36 8.80 13.05
C ARG A 193 -2.03 8.85 12.32
N MET A 194 -1.68 10.03 11.79
CA MET A 194 -0.41 10.29 11.10
C MET A 194 0.56 11.05 12.00
N SER A 195 0.08 12.06 12.74
CA SER A 195 0.86 12.79 13.76
C SER A 195 -0.06 13.32 14.86
N ALA A 196 0.43 14.26 15.70
CA ALA A 196 -0.30 14.80 16.84
C ALA A 196 -1.76 15.17 16.52
N HIS A 197 -1.98 15.99 15.49
CA HIS A 197 -3.30 16.49 15.09
C HIS A 197 -3.68 16.14 13.64
N TRP A 198 -2.87 15.32 12.97
CA TRP A 198 -3.08 14.95 11.58
C TRP A 198 -3.44 13.49 11.43
N TYR A 199 -4.37 13.22 10.53
CA TYR A 199 -4.92 11.91 10.23
C TYR A 199 -5.00 11.71 8.71
N SER A 200 -5.11 10.46 8.27
CA SER A 200 -5.47 10.08 6.90
C SER A 200 -6.76 9.29 6.89
#